data_AF-A0A4Q3VPE5-F1
#
_entry.id   AF-A0A4Q3VPE5-F1
#
_cell.length_a   1.000
_cell.length_b   1.000
_cell.length_c   1.000
_cell.angle_alpha   90.00
_cell.angle_beta   90.00
_cell.angle_gamma   90.00
#
_symmetry.space_group_name_H-M   'P 1'
#
loop_
_entity.id
_entity.type
_entity.pdbx_description
1 polymer ?
#
loop_
_entity_poly.entity_id
_entity_poly.type
_entity_poly.pdbx_seq_one_letter_code
_entity_poly.pdbx_strand_id
1 'polypeptide(L)'
;MIRRLVPVLAVVTVATAFAAKAGSPLADWASKVNGLKSLQADMVVTTPGQPSDKYTIVMSKPSSFKVDSDAETIVADGTTISVLDKGQNHFYTRPQTDAELKGLVRPDQYALFRAFFDGKAFEGKASRVGEAKALGGETVTPIQVADAPGAPKTFTFYVSPDGLARKAERTL
;
A
#
# COMPACT_ATOMS: atom_id res chain seq x y z
N MET A 1 -8.48 41.47 23.39
CA MET A 1 -7.11 40.99 23.60
C MET A 1 -7.11 39.49 23.33
N ILE A 2 -6.62 39.02 22.17
CA ILE A 2 -6.79 37.63 21.69
C ILE A 2 -5.45 36.90 21.85
N ARG A 3 -5.41 35.88 22.73
CA ARG A 3 -4.25 34.99 22.89
C ARG A 3 -4.25 33.95 21.77
N ARG A 4 -3.27 34.04 20.86
CA ARG A 4 -2.97 32.99 19.88
C ARG A 4 -2.07 31.95 20.53
N LEU A 5 -2.55 30.71 20.64
CA LEU A 5 -1.76 29.54 21.02
C LEU A 5 -1.02 29.04 19.77
N VAL A 6 0.31 29.07 19.81
CA VAL A 6 1.18 28.41 18.82
C VAL A 6 1.39 26.98 19.31
N PRO A 7 1.00 25.93 18.57
CA PRO A 7 1.39 24.58 18.93
C PRO A 7 2.86 24.35 18.57
N VAL A 8 3.65 24.04 19.59
CA VAL A 8 5.03 23.55 19.47
C VAL A 8 4.99 22.12 18.95
N LEU A 9 5.60 21.88 17.78
CA LEU A 9 5.78 20.55 17.21
C LEU A 9 6.96 19.87 17.91
N ALA A 10 6.68 18.98 18.87
CA ALA A 10 7.71 18.11 19.43
C ALA A 10 7.88 16.88 18.52
N VAL A 11 8.96 16.85 17.73
CA VAL A 11 9.38 15.64 17.00
C VAL A 11 10.13 14.75 17.98
N VAL A 12 9.47 13.73 18.51
CA VAL A 12 10.11 12.67 19.30
C VAL A 12 10.49 11.55 18.33
N THR A 13 11.76 11.51 17.91
CA THR A 13 12.33 10.36 17.20
C THR A 13 12.61 9.25 18.21
N VAL A 14 11.66 8.33 18.41
CA VAL A 14 11.96 7.06 19.06
C VAL A 14 12.51 6.11 18.01
N ALA A 15 13.84 5.99 17.94
CA ALA A 15 14.49 4.88 17.23
C ALA A 15 14.10 3.58 17.94
N THR A 16 13.05 2.93 17.45
CA THR A 16 12.56 1.66 17.99
C THR A 16 13.17 0.51 17.19
N ALA A 17 13.94 -0.32 17.86
CA ALA A 17 14.49 -1.54 17.27
C ALA A 17 13.34 -2.47 16.85
N PHE A 18 13.35 -2.91 15.60
CA PHE A 18 12.38 -3.88 15.08
C PHE A 18 12.83 -5.30 15.44
N ALA A 19 12.06 -6.00 16.27
CA ALA A 19 12.29 -7.43 16.53
C ALA A 19 11.36 -8.27 15.64
N ALA A 20 11.93 -9.01 14.68
CA ALA A 20 11.17 -9.93 13.83
C ALA A 20 10.81 -11.19 14.63
N LYS A 21 9.50 -11.44 14.82
CA LYS A 21 9.00 -12.69 15.42
C LYS A 21 8.46 -13.59 14.30
N ALA A 22 8.88 -14.86 14.28
CA ALA A 22 8.26 -15.89 13.44
C ALA A 22 6.77 -16.03 13.81
N GLY A 23 5.87 -15.98 12.82
CA GLY A 23 4.42 -15.84 13.01
C GLY A 23 3.94 -14.39 13.15
N SER A 24 4.52 -13.45 12.39
CA SER A 24 4.16 -12.03 12.48
C SER A 24 2.80 -11.74 11.84
N PRO A 25 1.94 -10.88 12.41
CA PRO A 25 0.69 -10.42 11.79
C PRO A 25 0.85 -9.85 10.37
N LEU A 26 2.05 -9.35 10.02
CA LEU A 26 2.41 -8.95 8.67
C LEU A 26 2.37 -10.12 7.68
N ALA A 27 2.92 -11.27 8.06
CA ALA A 27 2.95 -12.47 7.24
C ALA A 27 1.54 -13.05 7.05
N ASP A 28 0.72 -13.03 8.11
CA ASP A 28 -0.67 -13.48 8.05
C ASP A 28 -1.51 -12.59 7.11
N TRP A 29 -1.39 -11.27 7.24
CA TRP A 29 -2.05 -10.32 6.31
C TRP A 29 -1.57 -10.52 4.88
N ALA A 30 -0.26 -10.60 4.65
CA ALA A 30 0.30 -10.82 3.32
C ALA A 30 -0.18 -12.13 2.70
N SER A 31 -0.23 -13.22 3.48
CA SER A 31 -0.77 -14.50 3.05
C SER A 31 -2.26 -14.43 2.72
N LYS A 32 -3.05 -13.69 3.50
CA LYS A 32 -4.49 -13.47 3.22
C LYS A 32 -4.69 -12.72 1.92
N VAL A 33 -3.97 -11.61 1.71
CA VAL A 33 -4.04 -10.82 0.47
C VAL A 33 -3.60 -11.68 -0.73
N ASN A 34 -2.52 -12.45 -0.58
CA ASN A 34 -2.09 -13.36 -1.63
C ASN A 34 -3.11 -14.49 -1.88
N GLY A 35 -3.85 -14.93 -0.87
CA GLY A 35 -4.88 -15.99 -1.02
C GLY A 35 -6.10 -15.58 -1.84
N LEU A 36 -6.30 -14.28 -2.09
CA LEU A 36 -7.45 -13.78 -2.84
C LEU A 36 -7.39 -14.20 -4.32
N LYS A 37 -8.55 -14.58 -4.88
CA LYS A 37 -8.70 -14.86 -6.32
C LYS A 37 -8.89 -13.58 -7.12
N SER A 38 -9.62 -12.64 -6.55
CA SER A 38 -9.87 -11.32 -7.10
C SER A 38 -9.97 -10.29 -5.98
N LEU A 39 -9.71 -9.03 -6.32
CA LEU A 39 -9.86 -7.89 -5.44
C LEU A 39 -10.33 -6.69 -6.26
N GLN A 40 -11.27 -5.93 -5.71
CA GLN A 40 -11.63 -4.61 -6.22
C GLN A 40 -11.60 -3.63 -5.06
N ALA A 41 -11.00 -2.47 -5.27
CA ALA A 41 -10.93 -1.41 -4.29
C ALA A 41 -11.02 -0.03 -4.96
N ASP A 42 -11.84 0.82 -4.38
CA ASP A 42 -11.81 2.25 -4.63
C ASP A 42 -11.03 2.90 -3.49
N MET A 43 -10.02 3.70 -3.84
CA MET A 43 -9.15 4.33 -2.86
C MET A 43 -8.87 5.79 -3.18
N VAL A 44 -8.53 6.51 -2.13
CA VAL A 44 -8.08 7.90 -2.19
C VAL A 44 -6.63 7.93 -1.73
N VAL A 45 -5.75 8.46 -2.58
CA VAL A 45 -4.34 8.65 -2.28
C VAL A 45 -4.14 10.12 -1.98
N THR A 46 -3.63 10.42 -0.78
CA THR A 46 -3.35 11.78 -0.35
C THR A 46 -1.85 11.94 -0.15
N THR A 47 -1.26 12.90 -0.86
CA THR A 47 0.12 13.32 -0.65
C THR A 47 0.14 14.71 0.01
N PRO A 48 0.91 14.94 1.09
CA PRO A 48 0.97 16.24 1.73
C PRO A 48 1.32 17.35 0.74
N GLY A 49 0.50 18.41 0.71
CA GLY A 49 0.69 19.55 -0.21
C GLY A 49 0.22 19.31 -1.64
N GLN A 50 -0.43 18.19 -1.94
CA GLN A 50 -1.05 17.89 -3.23
C GLN A 50 -2.56 17.63 -3.06
N PRO A 51 -3.37 17.83 -4.11
CA PRO A 51 -4.73 17.31 -4.14
C PRO A 51 -4.77 15.80 -3.88
N SER A 52 -5.91 15.31 -3.40
CA SER A 52 -6.11 13.86 -3.27
C SER A 52 -6.60 13.28 -4.59
N ASP A 53 -6.03 12.15 -4.97
CA ASP A 53 -6.36 11.46 -6.22
C ASP A 53 -7.18 10.21 -5.93
N LYS A 54 -8.16 9.94 -6.78
CA LYS A 54 -9.01 8.75 -6.69
C LYS A 54 -8.49 7.68 -7.63
N TYR A 55 -8.49 6.44 -7.14
CA TYR A 55 -8.09 5.27 -7.90
C TYR A 55 -9.15 4.19 -7.76
N THR A 56 -9.51 3.56 -8.87
CA THR A 56 -10.22 2.29 -8.88
C THR A 56 -9.24 1.20 -9.31
N ILE A 57 -9.09 0.18 -8.48
CA ILE A 57 -8.14 -0.90 -8.65
C ILE A 57 -8.90 -2.21 -8.73
N VAL A 58 -8.62 -2.99 -9.77
CA VAL A 58 -9.18 -4.32 -9.97
C VAL A 58 -8.05 -5.28 -10.24
N MET A 59 -8.00 -6.39 -9.51
CA MET A 59 -7.00 -7.42 -9.68
C MET A 59 -7.68 -8.78 -9.70
N SER A 60 -7.21 -9.67 -10.56
CA SER A 60 -7.68 -11.06 -10.61
C SER A 60 -6.52 -11.99 -10.98
N LYS A 61 -6.44 -13.13 -10.32
CA LYS A 61 -5.48 -14.17 -10.66
C LYS A 61 -5.90 -14.91 -11.93
N PRO A 62 -4.94 -15.40 -12.73
CA PRO A 62 -3.51 -15.41 -12.45
C PRO A 62 -2.79 -14.07 -12.70
N SER A 63 -3.30 -13.23 -13.59
CA SER A 63 -2.46 -12.21 -14.22
C SER A 63 -3.19 -10.94 -14.66
N SER A 64 -4.37 -10.64 -14.13
CA SER A 64 -5.14 -9.45 -14.53
C SER A 64 -5.02 -8.33 -13.50
N PHE A 65 -4.68 -7.14 -13.97
CA PHE A 65 -4.58 -5.92 -13.15
C PHE A 65 -5.14 -4.75 -13.93
N LYS A 66 -5.97 -3.92 -13.29
CA LYS A 66 -6.44 -2.66 -13.84
C LYS A 66 -6.34 -1.60 -12.77
N VAL A 67 -5.82 -0.44 -13.15
CA VAL A 67 -5.92 0.80 -12.40
C VAL A 67 -6.56 1.83 -13.30
N ASP A 68 -7.49 2.59 -12.74
CA ASP A 68 -8.01 3.80 -13.35
C ASP A 68 -7.98 4.95 -12.36
N SER A 69 -7.42 6.07 -12.78
CA SER A 69 -7.33 7.32 -12.03
C SER A 69 -7.52 8.50 -12.98
N ASP A 70 -7.55 9.73 -12.46
CA ASP A 70 -7.64 10.92 -13.31
C ASP A 70 -6.37 11.13 -14.16
N ALA A 71 -5.21 10.63 -13.69
CA ALA A 71 -3.93 10.79 -14.37
C ALA A 71 -3.61 9.67 -15.38
N GLU A 72 -3.97 8.43 -15.05
CA GLU A 72 -3.60 7.26 -15.87
C GLU A 72 -4.65 6.14 -15.84
N THR A 73 -4.66 5.35 -16.91
CA THR A 73 -5.28 4.02 -16.94
C THR A 73 -4.22 2.98 -17.27
N ILE A 74 -4.10 1.95 -16.43
CA ILE A 74 -3.22 0.80 -16.67
C ILE A 74 -4.08 -0.44 -16.76
N VAL A 75 -3.89 -1.26 -17.79
CA VAL A 75 -4.57 -2.55 -17.96
C VAL A 75 -3.54 -3.63 -18.29
N ALA A 76 -3.48 -4.66 -17.47
CA ALA A 76 -2.72 -5.88 -17.67
C ALA A 76 -3.71 -7.03 -17.86
N ASP A 77 -3.70 -7.67 -19.03
CA ASP A 77 -4.68 -8.69 -19.43
C ASP A 77 -4.16 -10.14 -19.34
N GLY A 78 -2.91 -10.32 -18.93
CA GLY A 78 -2.20 -11.60 -18.90
C GLY A 78 -1.23 -11.79 -20.07
N THR A 79 -1.30 -10.95 -21.09
CA THR A 79 -0.40 -10.99 -22.26
C THR A 79 0.30 -9.65 -22.48
N THR A 80 -0.42 -8.56 -22.26
CA THR A 80 0.01 -7.21 -22.58
C THR A 80 -0.34 -6.27 -21.42
N ILE A 81 0.57 -5.35 -21.11
CA ILE A 81 0.29 -4.19 -20.28
C ILE A 81 0.09 -3.01 -21.21
N SER A 82 -1.10 -2.42 -21.16
CA SER A 82 -1.47 -1.19 -21.84
C SER A 82 -1.52 -0.05 -20.84
N VAL A 83 -0.91 1.07 -21.18
CA VAL A 83 -0.89 2.27 -20.34
C VAL A 83 -1.35 3.47 -21.16
N LEU A 84 -2.31 4.19 -20.61
CA LEU A 84 -2.75 5.50 -21.08
C LEU A 84 -2.38 6.55 -20.03
N ASP A 85 -1.44 7.42 -20.36
CA ASP A 85 -1.25 8.68 -19.65
C ASP A 85 -2.29 9.68 -20.17
N LYS A 86 -3.26 10.04 -19.31
CA LYS A 86 -4.36 10.93 -19.67
C LYS A 86 -3.93 12.39 -19.75
N GLY A 87 -2.91 12.79 -18.97
CA GLY A 87 -2.38 14.15 -18.97
C GLY A 87 -1.63 14.47 -20.26
N GLN A 88 -0.93 13.48 -20.81
CA GLN A 88 -0.17 13.61 -22.06
C GLN A 88 -0.92 13.09 -23.29
N ASN A 89 -2.10 12.49 -23.10
CA ASN A 89 -2.82 11.74 -24.12
C ASN A 89 -1.91 10.74 -24.85
N HIS A 90 -1.05 10.07 -24.07
CA HIS A 90 -0.02 9.18 -24.59
C HIS A 90 -0.37 7.73 -24.26
N PHE A 91 -0.39 6.88 -25.28
CA PHE A 91 -0.71 5.47 -25.15
C PHE A 91 0.49 4.61 -25.57
N TYR A 92 0.83 3.63 -24.74
CA TYR A 92 1.84 2.64 -25.07
C TYR A 92 1.48 1.26 -24.51
N THR A 93 2.07 0.23 -25.12
CA THR A 93 1.93 -1.16 -24.69
C THR A 93 3.28 -1.82 -24.53
N ARG A 94 3.33 -2.85 -23.68
CA ARG A 94 4.49 -3.72 -23.54
C ARG A 94 4.07 -5.14 -23.18
N PRO A 95 4.88 -6.16 -23.52
CA PRO A 95 4.62 -7.53 -23.10
C PRO A 95 4.47 -7.64 -21.59
N GLN A 96 3.50 -8.43 -21.14
CA GLN A 96 3.31 -8.72 -19.74
C GLN A 96 4.14 -9.94 -19.34
N THR A 97 5.11 -9.72 -18.46
CA THR A 97 5.82 -10.79 -17.75
C THR A 97 5.39 -10.81 -16.29
N ASP A 98 5.67 -11.90 -15.57
CA ASP A 98 5.43 -11.97 -14.13
C ASP A 98 6.17 -10.86 -13.36
N ALA A 99 7.38 -10.51 -13.79
CA ALA A 99 8.15 -9.43 -13.20
C ALA A 99 7.49 -8.06 -13.42
N GLU A 100 6.97 -7.83 -14.64
CA GLU A 100 6.24 -6.60 -14.97
C GLU A 100 4.93 -6.48 -14.18
N LEU A 101 4.15 -7.55 -14.09
CA LEU A 101 2.90 -7.57 -13.31
C LEU A 101 3.15 -7.28 -11.82
N LYS A 102 4.15 -7.94 -11.22
CA LYS A 102 4.56 -7.65 -9.84
C LYS A 102 5.08 -6.21 -9.71
N GLY A 103 5.73 -5.69 -10.77
CA GLY A 103 6.18 -4.32 -10.89
C GLY A 103 5.06 -3.29 -10.76
N LEU A 104 3.87 -3.56 -11.31
CA LEU A 104 2.74 -2.64 -11.29
C LEU A 104 2.24 -2.32 -9.88
N VAL A 105 2.39 -3.23 -8.91
CA VAL A 105 1.98 -3.01 -7.51
C VAL A 105 3.12 -2.55 -6.59
N ARG A 106 4.32 -2.32 -7.13
CA ARG A 106 5.47 -1.81 -6.34
C ARG A 106 5.33 -0.34 -5.91
N PRO A 107 4.81 0.60 -6.73
CA PRO A 107 4.67 1.99 -6.33
C PRO A 107 3.99 2.16 -4.97
N ASP A 108 4.39 3.20 -4.23
CA ASP A 108 3.98 3.38 -2.83
C ASP A 108 2.45 3.49 -2.67
N GLN A 109 1.76 4.07 -3.66
CA GLN A 109 0.30 4.20 -3.66
C GLN A 109 -0.43 2.85 -3.69
N TYR A 110 0.22 1.80 -4.20
CA TYR A 110 -0.33 0.44 -4.29
C TYR A 110 0.16 -0.47 -3.15
N ALA A 111 0.78 0.07 -2.11
CA ALA A 111 1.41 -0.71 -1.03
C ALA A 111 0.48 -1.74 -0.38
N LEU A 112 -0.83 -1.45 -0.30
CA LEU A 112 -1.86 -2.36 0.22
C LEU A 112 -1.98 -3.69 -0.55
N PHE A 113 -1.55 -3.70 -1.81
CA PHE A 113 -1.77 -4.82 -2.73
C PHE A 113 -0.48 -5.53 -3.13
N ARG A 114 0.67 -5.11 -2.61
CA ARG A 114 1.99 -5.67 -2.96
C ARG A 114 2.02 -7.21 -2.83
N ALA A 115 1.28 -7.77 -1.86
CA ALA A 115 1.21 -9.20 -1.66
C ALA A 115 0.27 -9.97 -2.62
N PHE A 116 -0.57 -9.29 -3.40
CA PHE A 116 -1.62 -9.93 -4.22
C PHE A 116 -1.03 -10.89 -5.27
N PHE A 117 -0.05 -10.42 -6.05
CA PHE A 117 0.70 -11.23 -7.02
C PHE A 117 2.00 -11.80 -6.47
N ASP A 118 2.46 -11.33 -5.31
CA ASP A 118 3.73 -11.75 -4.72
C ASP A 118 3.61 -12.02 -3.22
N GLY A 119 3.34 -13.28 -2.85
CA GLY A 119 3.24 -13.68 -1.43
C GLY A 119 4.51 -13.43 -0.62
N LYS A 120 5.65 -13.17 -1.29
CA LYS A 120 6.93 -12.85 -0.68
C LYS A 120 7.23 -11.36 -0.61
N ALA A 121 6.29 -10.49 -0.98
CA ALA A 121 6.48 -9.04 -1.03
C ALA A 121 6.97 -8.41 0.28
N PHE A 122 6.71 -9.07 1.42
CA PHE A 122 7.11 -8.62 2.75
C PHE A 122 8.10 -9.56 3.46
N GLU A 123 8.62 -10.58 2.76
CA GLU A 123 9.59 -11.52 3.33
C GLU A 123 10.86 -10.80 3.77
N GLY A 124 11.38 -11.14 4.96
CA GLY A 124 12.58 -10.54 5.53
C GLY A 124 12.44 -9.08 5.98
N LYS A 125 11.25 -8.47 5.86
CA LYS A 125 11.04 -7.09 6.32
C LYS A 125 10.82 -7.03 7.83
N ALA A 126 11.55 -6.12 8.45
CA ALA A 126 11.35 -5.73 9.83
C ALA A 126 9.95 -5.15 10.03
N SER A 127 9.22 -5.62 11.05
CA SER A 127 7.88 -5.11 11.36
C SER A 127 7.62 -5.00 12.86
N ARG A 128 6.68 -4.13 13.23
CA ARG A 128 6.17 -3.96 14.59
C ARG A 128 4.66 -3.81 14.57
N VAL A 129 4.01 -4.38 15.58
CA VAL A 129 2.56 -4.29 15.76
C VAL A 129 2.31 -3.24 16.84
N GLY A 130 1.47 -2.26 16.54
CA GLY A 130 1.03 -1.27 17.53
C GLY A 130 -0.28 -1.68 18.20
N GLU A 131 -0.73 -0.84 19.13
CA GLU A 131 -1.99 -1.06 19.84
C GLU A 131 -3.20 -0.85 18.92
N ALA A 132 -4.23 -1.68 19.12
CA ALA A 132 -5.49 -1.56 18.40
C ALA A 132 -6.15 -0.20 18.68
N LYS A 133 -6.69 0.43 17.64
CA LYS A 133 -7.34 1.75 17.75
C LYS A 133 -8.55 1.86 16.83
N ALA A 134 -9.43 2.82 17.11
CA ALA A 134 -10.54 3.14 16.22
C ALA A 134 -10.05 3.93 15.00
N LEU A 135 -10.47 3.52 13.81
CA LEU A 135 -10.27 4.23 12.55
C LEU A 135 -11.54 4.12 11.72
N GLY A 136 -12.20 5.24 11.44
CA GLY A 136 -13.43 5.25 10.62
C GLY A 136 -14.57 4.41 11.19
N GLY A 137 -14.66 4.27 12.52
CA GLY A 137 -15.68 3.44 13.18
C GLY A 137 -15.34 1.95 13.29
N GLU A 138 -14.22 1.49 12.70
CA GLU A 138 -13.72 0.12 12.82
C GLU A 138 -12.52 0.06 13.77
N THR A 139 -12.38 -1.03 14.53
CA THR A 139 -11.16 -1.28 15.33
C THR A 139 -10.11 -1.89 14.43
N VAL A 140 -8.96 -1.21 14.29
CA VAL A 140 -7.85 -1.65 13.44
C VAL A 140 -6.58 -1.83 14.25
N THR A 141 -5.74 -2.78 13.86
CA THR A 141 -4.42 -3.00 14.41
C THR A 141 -3.36 -2.46 13.44
N PRO A 142 -2.56 -1.45 13.83
CA PRO A 142 -1.49 -0.93 12.99
C PRO A 142 -0.31 -1.89 12.95
N ILE A 143 0.18 -2.19 11.76
CA ILE A 143 1.41 -2.94 11.50
C ILE A 143 2.37 -2.02 10.76
N GLN A 144 3.43 -1.57 11.43
CA GLN A 144 4.48 -0.81 10.78
C GLN A 144 5.56 -1.74 10.22
N VAL A 145 6.00 -1.47 9.00
CA VAL A 145 6.94 -2.29 8.23
C VAL A 145 7.99 -1.39 7.59
N ALA A 146 9.27 -1.75 7.71
CA ALA A 146 10.34 -1.07 6.99
C ALA A 146 10.26 -1.38 5.49
N ASP A 147 10.45 -0.39 4.62
CA ASP A 147 10.40 -0.63 3.15
C ASP A 147 11.55 -1.52 2.68
N ALA A 148 12.72 -1.42 3.31
CA ALA A 148 13.83 -2.34 3.15
C ALA A 148 14.57 -2.50 4.49
N PRO A 149 15.36 -3.58 4.68
CA PRO A 149 16.20 -3.72 5.86
C PRO A 149 17.08 -2.48 6.07
N GLY A 150 16.97 -1.83 7.24
CA GLY A 150 17.71 -0.62 7.57
C GLY A 150 17.24 0.67 6.87
N ALA A 151 16.16 0.61 6.08
CA ALA A 151 15.63 1.81 5.44
C ALA A 151 14.85 2.69 6.43
N PRO A 152 14.99 4.03 6.33
CA PRO A 152 14.23 4.95 7.17
C PRO A 152 12.75 4.99 6.78
N LYS A 153 12.45 4.77 5.49
CA LYS A 153 11.07 4.71 4.96
C LYS A 153 10.32 3.52 5.54
N THR A 154 9.17 3.78 6.15
CA THR A 154 8.25 2.76 6.68
C THR A 154 6.84 2.92 6.13
N PHE A 155 6.10 1.82 6.13
CA PHE A 155 4.67 1.78 5.88
C PHE A 155 3.94 1.33 7.13
N THR A 156 2.84 1.99 7.48
CA THR A 156 1.92 1.52 8.52
C THR A 156 0.63 1.05 7.86
N PHE A 157 0.36 -0.25 7.94
CA PHE A 157 -0.88 -0.86 7.47
C PHE A 157 -1.88 -0.96 8.61
N TYR A 158 -3.10 -0.46 8.41
CA TYR A 158 -4.17 -0.53 9.40
C TYR A 158 -5.07 -1.72 9.09
N VAL A 159 -4.84 -2.82 9.80
CA VAL A 159 -5.48 -4.12 9.55
C VAL A 159 -6.73 -4.28 10.41
N SER A 160 -7.87 -4.52 9.76
CA SER A 160 -9.15 -4.81 10.39
C SER A 160 -9.24 -6.25 10.93
N PRO A 161 -10.26 -6.60 11.73
CA PRO A 161 -10.38 -7.94 12.32
C PRO A 161 -10.55 -9.07 11.30
N ASP A 162 -11.06 -8.78 10.10
CA ASP A 162 -11.09 -9.73 8.97
C ASP A 162 -9.67 -10.09 8.45
N GLY A 163 -8.67 -9.32 8.86
CA GLY A 163 -7.27 -9.48 8.48
C GLY A 163 -6.91 -8.86 7.13
N LEU A 164 -7.70 -7.90 6.64
CA LEU A 164 -7.37 -7.07 5.48
C LEU A 164 -6.98 -5.66 5.94
N ALA A 165 -6.13 -4.98 5.18
CA ALA A 165 -5.75 -3.60 5.50
C ALA A 165 -6.73 -2.62 4.86
N ARG A 166 -7.24 -1.65 5.63
CA ARG A 166 -8.14 -0.59 5.15
C ARG A 166 -7.41 0.67 4.70
N LYS A 167 -6.21 0.88 5.25
CA LYS A 167 -5.40 2.07 5.02
C LYS A 167 -3.92 1.72 5.10
N ALA A 168 -3.11 2.39 4.28
CA ALA A 168 -1.67 2.42 4.42
C ALA A 168 -1.21 3.88 4.59
N GLU A 169 -0.24 4.11 5.46
CA GLU A 169 0.43 5.40 5.62
C GLU A 169 1.92 5.22 5.42
N ARG A 170 2.53 6.12 4.65
CA ARG A 170 3.99 6.17 4.47
C ARG A 170 4.61 7.17 5.43
N THR A 171 5.70 6.79 6.08
CA THR A 171 6.52 7.68 6.92
C THR A 171 7.98 7.60 6.47
N LEU A 172 8.67 8.75 6.46
CA LEU A 172 10.08 8.86 6.12
C LEU A 172 10.98 8.72 7.35
#